data_AF-A0A329CAN2-F1
#
_entry.id   AF-A0A329CAN2-F1
#
_cell.length_a   1.000
_cell.length_b   1.000
_cell.length_c   1.000
_cell.angle_alpha   90.00
_cell.angle_beta   90.00
_cell.angle_gamma   90.00
#
_symmetry.space_group_name_H-M   'P 1'
#
loop_
_entity.id
_entity.type
_entity.pdbx_description
1 polymer ?
#
loop_
_entity_poly.entity_id
_entity_poly.type
_entity_poly.pdbx_seq_one_letter_code
_entity_poly.pdbx_strand_id
1 'polypeptide(L)'
;MDTTIRAPKVVAIPETGFMRFKQVQQVFPIGRTTLWELVGRGLFPQPIRMSSRLVVWRAEEVRAWIVAQGQQKTGIVAANELGHASTGRPCTAVAGANPAA
;
A
#
# COMPACT_ATOMS: atom_id res chain seq x y z
N MET A 1 5.00 26.01 -19.19
CA MET A 1 3.59 25.55 -19.15
C MET A 1 3.44 24.86 -17.81
N ASP A 2 2.67 25.46 -16.91
CA ASP A 2 2.75 25.23 -15.47
C ASP A 2 2.32 23.80 -15.09
N THR A 3 3.31 22.94 -14.86
CA THR A 3 3.09 21.63 -14.23
C THR A 3 2.90 21.88 -12.74
N THR A 4 1.70 22.30 -12.33
CA THR A 4 1.34 22.40 -10.91
C THR A 4 1.45 21.01 -10.29
N ILE A 5 2.54 20.76 -9.56
CA ILE A 5 2.71 19.59 -8.71
C ILE A 5 1.65 19.68 -7.61
N ARG A 6 0.51 19.03 -7.81
CA ARG A 6 -0.57 18.97 -6.82
C ARG A 6 -0.04 18.25 -5.58
N ALA A 7 0.15 19.02 -4.50
CA ALA A 7 0.55 18.48 -3.21
C ALA A 7 -0.37 17.30 -2.82
N PRO A 8 0.19 16.21 -2.25
CA PRO A 8 -0.61 15.09 -1.81
C PRO A 8 -1.57 15.59 -0.74
N LYS A 9 -2.86 15.63 -1.06
CA LYS A 9 -3.90 15.93 -0.08
C LYS A 9 -3.93 14.74 0.88
N VAL A 10 -3.26 14.87 2.02
CA VAL A 10 -3.34 13.89 3.10
C VAL A 10 -4.81 13.85 3.54
N VAL A 11 -5.53 12.83 3.09
CA VAL A 11 -6.94 12.63 3.45
C VAL A 11 -6.94 11.92 4.79
N ALA A 12 -7.06 12.70 5.87
CA ALA A 12 -7.40 12.13 7.17
C ALA A 12 -8.74 11.39 7.04
N ILE A 13 -8.74 10.11 7.39
CA ILE A 13 -9.97 9.32 7.49
C ILE A 13 -10.70 9.85 8.73
N PRO A 14 -11.93 10.39 8.61
CA PRO A 14 -12.68 10.85 9.76
C PRO A 14 -13.00 9.67 10.69
N GLU A 15 -13.06 9.90 12.00
CA GLU A 15 -13.33 8.84 12.99
C GLU A 15 -14.70 8.18 12.78
N THR A 16 -15.71 8.96 12.40
CA THR A 16 -17.06 8.51 12.09
C THR A 16 -17.61 9.26 10.89
N GLY A 17 -18.48 8.62 10.10
CA GLY A 17 -19.19 9.25 8.99
C GLY A 17 -19.19 8.41 7.71
N PHE A 18 -19.57 9.04 6.60
CA PHE A 18 -19.73 8.40 5.30
C PHE A 18 -18.72 8.91 4.28
N MET A 19 -18.09 7.98 3.57
CA MET A 19 -17.10 8.26 2.53
C MET A 19 -17.61 7.81 1.17
N ARG A 20 -17.37 8.65 0.15
CA ARG A 20 -17.63 8.31 -1.26
C ARG A 20 -16.42 7.66 -1.90
N PHE A 21 -16.62 7.02 -3.06
CA PHE A 21 -15.57 6.35 -3.82
C PHE A 21 -14.32 7.23 -4.02
N LYS A 22 -14.50 8.51 -4.42
CA LYS A 22 -13.36 9.42 -4.60
C LYS A 22 -12.52 9.59 -3.34
N GLN A 23 -13.13 9.58 -2.15
CA GLN A 23 -12.40 9.69 -0.88
C GLN A 23 -11.72 8.37 -0.54
N VAL A 24 -12.40 7.23 -0.73
CA VAL A 24 -11.81 5.90 -0.59
C VAL A 24 -10.59 5.75 -1.49
N GLN A 25 -10.65 6.22 -2.74
CA GLN A 25 -9.54 6.18 -3.69
C GLN A 25 -8.32 6.99 -3.25
N GLN A 26 -8.49 8.06 -2.46
CA GLN A 26 -7.34 8.83 -1.93
C GLN A 26 -6.61 8.06 -0.82
N VAL A 27 -7.31 7.21 -0.09
CA VAL A 27 -6.78 6.42 1.02
C VAL A 27 -6.25 5.08 0.52
N PHE A 28 -7.00 4.46 -0.40
CA PHE A 28 -6.70 3.19 -1.01
C PHE A 28 -6.75 3.36 -2.54
N PRO A 29 -5.59 3.61 -3.18
CA PRO A 29 -5.52 3.98 -4.60
C PRO A 29 -5.71 2.77 -5.52
N ILE A 30 -6.93 2.21 -5.53
CA ILE A 30 -7.35 1.15 -6.47
C ILE A 30 -8.35 1.66 -7.50
N GLY A 31 -8.45 0.91 -8.60
CA GLY A 31 -9.46 1.15 -9.62
C GLY A 31 -10.88 0.91 -9.11
N ARG A 32 -11.85 1.59 -9.72
CA ARG A 32 -13.27 1.44 -9.40
C ARG A 32 -13.75 0.00 -9.59
N THR A 33 -13.36 -0.65 -10.68
CA THR A 33 -13.75 -2.03 -11.00
C THR A 33 -13.24 -3.01 -9.94
N THR A 34 -11.97 -2.92 -9.56
CA THR A 34 -11.37 -3.73 -8.51
C THR A 34 -12.10 -3.57 -7.18
N LEU A 35 -12.50 -2.34 -6.82
CA LEU A 35 -13.27 -2.12 -5.60
C LEU A 35 -14.61 -2.86 -5.64
N TRP A 36 -15.33 -2.79 -6.75
CA TRP A 36 -16.61 -3.50 -6.91
C TRP A 36 -16.44 -5.02 -6.91
N GLU A 37 -15.35 -5.55 -7.46
CA GLU A 37 -15.02 -6.98 -7.36
C GLU A 37 -14.77 -7.40 -5.93
N LEU A 38 -14.01 -6.62 -5.15
CA LEU A 38 -13.77 -6.90 -3.73
C LEU A 38 -15.05 -6.83 -2.91
N VAL A 39 -15.93 -5.86 -3.19
CA VAL A 39 -17.27 -5.78 -2.60
C VAL A 39 -18.10 -7.01 -2.96
N GLY A 40 -18.11 -7.43 -4.23
CA GLY A 40 -18.83 -8.62 -4.67
C GLY A 40 -18.29 -9.92 -4.05
N ARG A 41 -16.99 -9.97 -3.75
CA ARG A 41 -16.33 -11.07 -3.03
C ARG A 41 -16.55 -11.04 -1.51
N GLY A 42 -17.18 -9.98 -0.98
CA GLY A 42 -17.32 -9.78 0.47
C GLY A 42 -16.01 -9.46 1.19
N LEU A 43 -14.97 -9.10 0.44
CA LEU A 43 -13.65 -8.76 0.99
C LEU A 43 -13.58 -7.31 1.43
N PHE A 44 -14.47 -6.43 0.97
CA PHE A 44 -14.52 -5.01 1.31
C PHE A 44 -15.83 -4.70 2.06
N PRO A 45 -15.87 -3.70 2.98
CA PRO A 45 -17.09 -3.35 3.69
C PRO A 45 -18.27 -3.05 2.76
N GLN A 46 -19.47 -3.41 3.23
CA GLN A 46 -20.66 -3.35 2.40
C GLN A 46 -21.00 -1.91 2.03
N PRO A 47 -21.29 -1.63 0.75
CA PRO A 47 -21.75 -0.31 0.33
C PRO A 47 -23.16 -0.02 0.85
N ILE A 48 -23.35 1.16 1.42
CA ILE A 48 -24.66 1.66 1.83
C ILE A 48 -25.22 2.52 0.69
N ARG A 49 -26.38 2.14 0.16
CA ARG A 49 -27.11 2.90 -0.86
C ARG A 49 -27.97 3.96 -0.15
N MET A 50 -27.49 5.20 -0.11
CA MET A 50 -28.23 6.32 0.49
C MET A 50 -29.25 6.91 -0.48
N SER A 51 -28.99 6.83 -1.79
CA SER A 51 -29.93 7.22 -2.83
C SER A 51 -29.75 6.38 -4.09
N SER A 52 -30.64 6.56 -5.09
CA SER A 52 -30.59 5.84 -6.37
C SER A 52 -29.20 5.85 -7.03
N ARG A 53 -28.43 6.93 -6.88
CA ARG A 53 -27.08 7.09 -7.45
C ARG A 53 -25.97 7.19 -6.39
N LEU A 54 -26.31 7.30 -5.11
CA LEU A 54 -25.35 7.60 -4.06
C LEU A 54 -25.05 6.35 -3.24
N VAL A 55 -23.82 5.88 -3.42
CA VAL A 55 -23.24 4.78 -2.65
C VAL A 55 -22.13 5.33 -1.78
N VAL A 56 -22.21 4.99 -0.50
CA VAL A 56 -21.25 5.41 0.52
C VAL A 56 -20.80 4.24 1.37
N TRP A 57 -19.64 4.39 1.98
CA TRP A 57 -19.09 3.46 2.96
C TRP A 57 -18.95 4.15 4.30
N ARG A 58 -19.08 3.40 5.40
CA ARG A 58 -18.76 3.92 6.73
C ARG A 58 -17.25 4.10 6.85
N ALA A 59 -16.81 5.26 7.31
CA ALA A 59 -15.39 5.56 7.52
C ALA A 59 -14.77 4.57 8.53
N GLU A 60 -15.54 4.20 9.55
CA GLU A 60 -15.20 3.26 10.62
C GLU A 60 -14.80 1.89 10.06
N GLU A 61 -15.64 1.31 9.19
CA GLU A 61 -15.42 0.00 8.61
C GLU A 61 -14.27 0.00 7.62
N VAL A 62 -14.15 1.06 6.81
CA VAL A 62 -13.03 1.22 5.87
C VAL A 62 -11.70 1.31 6.64
N ARG A 63 -11.67 2.03 7.77
CA ARG A 63 -10.49 2.11 8.64
C ARG A 63 -10.14 0.74 9.22
N ALA A 64 -11.11 0.04 9.79
CA ALA A 64 -10.90 -1.30 10.35
C ALA A 64 -10.38 -2.28 9.28
N TRP A 65 -10.92 -2.20 8.07
CA TRP A 65 -10.48 -3.02 6.95
C TRP A 65 -9.04 -2.73 6.54
N ILE A 66 -8.63 -1.47 6.42
CA ILE A 66 -7.24 -1.09 6.07
C ILE A 66 -6.27 -1.65 7.10
N VAL A 67 -6.59 -1.55 8.39
CA VAL A 67 -5.78 -2.10 9.48
C VAL A 67 -5.65 -3.62 9.33
N ALA A 68 -6.76 -4.32 9.06
CA ALA A 68 -6.74 -5.76 8.84
C ALA A 68 -5.86 -6.15 7.63
N GLN A 69 -5.94 -5.44 6.51
CA GLN A 69 -5.13 -5.71 5.32
C GLN A 69 -3.63 -5.46 5.54
N GLY A 70 -3.27 -4.46 6.35
CA GLY A 70 -1.88 -4.22 6.74
C GLY A 70 -1.25 -5.41 7.48
N GLN A 71 -2.06 -6.18 8.22
CA GLN A 71 -1.62 -7.38 8.93
C GLN A 71 -1.49 -8.60 7.98
N GLN A 72 -2.29 -8.67 6.91
CA GLN A 72 -2.30 -9.83 5.99
C GLN A 72 -1.00 -9.99 5.17
N LYS A 73 -0.20 -8.92 5.03
CA LYS A 73 1.06 -8.95 4.26
C LYS A 73 2.32 -9.17 5.11
N THR A 74 2.20 -9.41 6.41
CA THR A 74 3.35 -9.81 7.26
C THR A 74 3.69 -11.31 7.13
N GLY A 75 3.43 -11.92 5.97
CA GLY A 75 3.75 -13.32 5.67
C GLY A 75 5.06 -13.51 4.90
N ILE A 76 5.93 -12.48 4.81
CA ILE A 76 7.25 -12.56 4.16
C ILE A 76 8.42 -12.28 5.12
N VAL A 77 8.14 -12.08 6.42
CA VAL A 77 9.16 -11.84 7.46
C VAL A 77 8.94 -12.77 8.66
N ALA A 78 9.04 -14.07 8.41
CA ALA A 78 9.27 -15.08 9.47
C ALA A 78 10.22 -16.19 8.99
N ALA A 79 11.09 -15.89 8.03
CA ALA A 79 12.16 -16.80 7.61
C ALA A 79 13.38 -16.01 7.10
N ASN A 80 13.96 -15.16 7.95
CA ASN A 80 15.41 -14.96 7.92
C ASN A 80 15.95 -14.48 9.28
N GLU A 81 15.77 -15.30 10.31
CA GLU A 81 16.61 -15.25 11.52
C GLU A 81 17.77 -16.25 11.41
N LEU A 82 18.50 -16.24 10.29
CA LEU A 82 19.78 -16.91 10.18
C LEU A 82 20.84 -15.93 9.66
N GLY A 83 21.60 -15.40 10.61
CA GLY A 83 23.00 -15.07 10.43
C GLY A 83 23.32 -13.82 9.62
N HIS A 84 23.37 -12.67 10.30
CA HIS A 84 24.37 -11.67 9.96
C HIS A 84 25.76 -12.20 10.35
N ALA A 85 26.26 -13.20 9.63
CA ALA A 85 27.68 -13.48 9.58
C ALA A 85 28.30 -12.40 8.69
N SER A 86 28.76 -11.34 9.33
CA SER A 86 29.69 -10.37 8.74
C SER A 86 30.94 -11.12 8.27
N THR A 87 30.99 -11.46 6.99
CA THR A 87 32.26 -11.72 6.32
C THR A 87 32.39 -10.70 5.20
N GLY A 88 33.32 -9.76 5.39
CA GLY A 88 33.60 -8.70 4.46
C GLY A 88 33.85 -9.22 3.05
N ARG A 89 33.50 -8.41 2.05
CA ARG A 89 33.99 -8.61 0.68
C ARG A 89 35.52 -8.65 0.75
N PRO A 90 36.20 -9.72 0.34
CA PRO A 90 37.58 -9.56 -0.07
C PRO A 90 37.55 -8.65 -1.29
N CYS A 91 38.03 -7.41 -1.10
CA CYS A 91 38.47 -6.56 -2.18
C CYS A 91 39.60 -7.32 -2.89
N THR A 92 39.26 -8.06 -3.93
CA THR A 92 40.24 -8.80 -4.73
C THR A 92 41.17 -7.77 -5.35
N ALA A 93 42.39 -7.69 -4.80
CA ALA A 93 43.50 -6.95 -5.34
C ALA A 93 43.84 -7.53 -6.73
N VAL A 94 43.76 -6.69 -7.77
CA VAL A 94 44.38 -6.97 -9.05
C VAL A 94 45.87 -6.67 -8.93
N ALA A 95 46.63 -7.67 -8.49
CA ALA A 95 48.08 -7.70 -8.62
C ALA A 95 48.42 -8.30 -9.99
N GLY A 96 48.74 -7.44 -10.95
CA GLY A 96 49.25 -7.81 -12.26
C GLY A 96 50.50 -6.99 -12.57
N ALA A 97 51.60 -7.33 -11.89
CA ALA A 97 52.93 -6.90 -12.28
C ALA A 97 53.31 -7.57 -13.61
N ASN A 98 53.76 -6.78 -14.59
CA ASN A 98 54.46 -7.30 -15.76
C ASN A 98 55.94 -6.83 -15.66
N PRO A 99 56.91 -7.75 -15.55
CA PRO A 99 58.32 -7.40 -15.53
C PRO A 99 58.93 -7.33 -16.94
N ALA A 100 59.75 -6.30 -17.13
CA ALA A 100 60.96 -6.20 -17.97
C ALA A 100 61.02 -6.93 -19.32
N ALA A 101 61.12 -6.15 -20.40
CA ALA A 101 62.06 -6.34 -21.50
C ALA A 101 62.32 -4.99 -22.19
#